data_AF-A0AAD4M4B0-F1
#
_entry.id   AF-A0AAD4M4B0-F1
#
_cell.length_a   1.000
_cell.length_b   1.000
_cell.length_c   1.000
_cell.angle_alpha   90.00
_cell.angle_beta   90.00
_cell.angle_gamma   90.00
#
_symmetry.space_group_name_H-M   'P 1'
#
loop_
_entity.id
_entity.type
_entity.pdbx_description
1 polymer ?
#
loop_
_entity_poly.entity_id
_entity_poly.type
_entity_poly.pdbx_seq_one_letter_code
_entity_poly.pdbx_strand_id
1 'polypeptide(L)'
;MSNSLNEESTSRVLPPLQDLIQHPHSIASTIHDDVLLRIFNFYRLNDEENWNLRFRWRNLAHICRNWRHVILQSPSALDLHLLCKSGIPVANLLAHFPPLLPLVVIYRLWHTSFTDTEDALVALRQSHRVCRVNLQAPSSILHRLLTAMDAPFPKLENLTLLSKTTEDTSLILPRKFLAPTLSKLILQGVALPTTRPLLTFTAIDLVILTL
;
A
#
# COMPACT_ATOMS: atom_id res chain seq x y z
N MET A 1 81.88 -14.97 -63.35
CA MET A 1 81.68 -13.51 -63.31
C MET A 1 80.19 -13.25 -63.14
N SER A 2 79.85 -12.48 -62.10
CA SER A 2 78.62 -11.70 -61.89
C SER A 2 78.16 -11.78 -60.43
N ASN A 3 78.45 -10.70 -59.71
CA ASN A 3 77.98 -10.34 -58.37
C ASN A 3 76.53 -9.83 -58.41
N SER A 4 75.78 -10.09 -57.34
CA SER A 4 74.66 -9.28 -56.77
C SER A 4 74.37 -9.91 -55.39
N LEU A 5 74.62 -9.36 -54.20
CA LEU A 5 74.43 -8.04 -53.58
C LEU A 5 72.97 -7.58 -53.48
N ASN A 6 72.47 -7.62 -52.22
CA ASN A 6 71.41 -6.82 -51.60
C ASN A 6 69.96 -7.06 -52.12
N GLU A 7 68.87 -6.98 -51.35
CA GLU A 7 68.54 -6.27 -50.10
C GLU A 7 67.58 -7.06 -49.20
N GLU A 8 67.82 -7.04 -47.89
CA GLU A 8 66.96 -7.60 -46.85
C GLU A 8 65.95 -6.53 -46.38
N SER A 9 64.73 -6.56 -46.96
CA SER A 9 63.62 -5.70 -46.55
C SER A 9 62.82 -6.33 -45.40
N THR A 10 63.24 -6.08 -44.16
CA THR A 10 62.44 -6.36 -42.95
C THR A 10 61.24 -5.41 -42.87
N SER A 11 60.14 -5.80 -43.52
CA SER A 11 58.83 -5.17 -43.36
C SER A 11 58.28 -5.47 -41.96
N ARG A 12 58.28 -4.46 -41.09
CA ARG A 12 57.59 -4.49 -39.79
C ARG A 12 56.09 -4.54 -40.07
N VAL A 13 55.51 -5.73 -39.94
CA VAL A 13 54.06 -5.93 -39.91
C VAL A 13 53.52 -5.24 -38.66
N LEU A 14 52.89 -4.09 -38.84
CA LEU A 14 52.02 -3.47 -37.85
C LEU A 14 50.86 -4.43 -37.54
N PRO A 15 50.58 -4.73 -36.26
CA PRO A 15 49.40 -5.51 -35.93
C PRO A 15 48.13 -4.74 -36.32
N PRO A 16 47.06 -5.41 -36.77
CA PRO A 16 45.82 -4.76 -37.12
C PRO A 16 45.22 -4.05 -35.89
N LEU A 17 44.88 -2.77 -36.06
CA LEU A 17 44.11 -1.95 -35.13
C LEU A 17 42.64 -2.45 -35.07
N GLN A 18 42.42 -3.66 -34.59
CA GLN A 18 41.09 -4.23 -34.37
C GLN A 18 40.81 -4.63 -32.91
N ASP A 19 41.81 -4.59 -32.02
CA ASP A 19 41.64 -4.99 -30.60
C ASP A 19 41.52 -3.81 -29.61
N LEU A 20 41.15 -2.62 -30.09
CA LEU A 20 40.88 -1.44 -29.22
C LEU A 20 39.42 -0.99 -29.22
N ILE A 21 38.48 -1.89 -29.60
CA ILE A 21 37.10 -1.76 -29.14
C ILE A 21 37.03 -2.46 -27.78
N GLN A 22 37.63 -1.81 -26.78
CA GLN A 22 37.23 -2.02 -25.40
C GLN A 22 35.72 -1.88 -25.37
N HIS A 23 35.03 -2.96 -25.01
CA HIS A 23 33.63 -2.92 -24.67
C HIS A 23 33.36 -1.66 -23.86
N PRO A 24 32.42 -0.80 -24.26
CA PRO A 24 31.85 0.12 -23.30
C PRO A 24 31.12 -0.79 -22.30
N HIS A 25 31.84 -1.21 -21.26
CA HIS A 25 31.22 -1.65 -20.03
C HIS A 25 30.39 -0.45 -19.63
N SER A 26 29.13 -0.52 -20.03
CA SER A 26 28.08 0.36 -19.61
C SER A 26 28.04 0.17 -18.11
N ILE A 27 28.83 0.97 -17.38
CA ILE A 27 28.69 1.17 -15.95
C ILE A 27 27.36 1.91 -15.84
N ALA A 28 26.27 1.19 -16.04
CA ALA A 28 24.95 1.64 -15.69
C ALA A 28 25.03 1.81 -14.18
N SER A 29 25.31 3.04 -13.75
CA SER A 29 25.36 3.45 -12.36
C SER A 29 24.04 3.01 -11.75
N THR A 30 24.07 1.88 -11.06
CA THR A 30 22.88 1.28 -10.49
C THR A 30 22.50 2.15 -9.31
N ILE A 31 21.44 2.93 -9.47
CA ILE A 31 20.94 3.80 -8.41
C ILE A 31 20.55 2.90 -7.24
N HIS A 32 21.16 3.14 -6.08
CA HIS A 32 20.92 2.36 -4.88
C HIS A 32 19.48 2.57 -4.37
N ASP A 33 18.90 1.55 -3.74
CA ASP A 33 17.48 1.50 -3.38
C ASP A 33 17.09 2.60 -2.39
N ASP A 34 18.00 3.02 -1.51
CA ASP A 34 17.79 4.12 -0.57
C ASP A 34 17.58 5.48 -1.29
N VAL A 35 18.34 5.74 -2.36
CA VAL A 35 18.18 6.93 -3.20
C VAL A 35 16.82 6.89 -3.89
N LEU A 36 16.42 5.73 -4.42
CA LEU A 36 15.09 5.55 -5.01
C LEU A 36 13.97 5.78 -4.00
N LEU A 37 14.09 5.24 -2.78
CA LEU A 37 13.12 5.49 -1.71
C LEU A 37 13.00 6.97 -1.35
N ARG A 38 14.11 7.71 -1.30
CA ARG A 38 14.10 9.16 -1.08
C ARG A 38 13.39 9.90 -2.21
N ILE A 39 13.65 9.52 -3.47
CA ILE A 39 12.95 10.07 -4.63
C ILE A 39 11.44 9.79 -4.54
N PHE A 40 11.04 8.55 -4.25
CA PHE A 40 9.63 8.19 -4.13
C PHE A 40 8.94 8.94 -2.99
N ASN A 41 9.62 9.11 -1.85
CA ASN A 41 9.10 9.92 -0.76
C ASN A 41 8.92 11.38 -1.15
N PHE A 42 9.83 11.95 -1.95
CA PHE A 42 9.65 13.29 -2.48
C PHE A 42 8.41 13.40 -3.38
N TYR A 43 8.21 12.47 -4.32
CA TYR A 43 7.00 12.43 -5.16
C TYR A 43 5.72 12.24 -4.35
N ARG A 44 5.75 11.37 -3.34
CA ARG A 44 4.63 11.13 -2.43
C ARG A 44 4.23 12.41 -1.69
N LEU A 45 5.18 13.12 -1.10
CA LEU A 45 4.92 14.35 -0.34
C LEU A 45 4.42 15.49 -1.23
N ASN A 46 4.87 15.56 -2.47
CA ASN A 46 4.43 16.58 -3.42
C ASN A 46 2.98 16.35 -3.92
N ASP A 47 2.44 15.13 -3.76
CA ASP A 47 1.12 14.76 -4.27
C ASP A 47 0.42 13.71 -3.39
N GLU A 48 0.37 14.00 -2.10
CA GLU A 48 -0.12 13.08 -1.07
C GLU A 48 -1.55 12.59 -1.37
N GLU A 49 -2.42 13.50 -1.84
CA GLU A 49 -3.81 13.18 -2.15
C GLU A 49 -3.91 12.15 -3.28
N ASN A 50 -3.16 12.32 -4.38
CA ASN A 50 -3.28 11.42 -5.54
C ASN A 50 -2.36 10.20 -5.47
N TRP A 51 -1.36 10.19 -4.57
CA TRP A 51 -0.40 9.11 -4.43
C TRP A 51 -1.09 7.74 -4.36
N ASN A 52 -1.98 7.55 -3.38
CA ASN A 52 -2.77 6.33 -3.22
C ASN A 52 -4.11 6.39 -3.97
N LEU A 53 -4.77 7.55 -4.01
CA LEU A 53 -6.11 7.66 -4.61
C LEU A 53 -6.12 7.34 -6.11
N ARG A 54 -5.12 7.82 -6.85
CA ARG A 54 -4.98 7.57 -8.29
C ARG A 54 -3.88 6.58 -8.60
N PHE A 55 -3.33 5.92 -7.57
CA PHE A 55 -2.21 4.99 -7.69
C PHE A 55 -1.04 5.58 -8.48
N ARG A 56 -0.68 6.86 -8.27
CA ARG A 56 0.39 7.52 -9.04
C ARG A 56 1.74 6.83 -8.88
N TRP A 57 1.97 6.16 -7.76
CA TRP A 57 3.12 5.28 -7.56
C TRP A 57 3.24 4.17 -8.62
N ARG A 58 2.15 3.78 -9.29
CA ARG A 58 2.19 2.84 -10.42
C ARG A 58 2.99 3.39 -11.59
N ASN A 59 2.85 4.67 -11.89
CA ASN A 59 3.61 5.30 -12.98
C ASN A 59 5.11 5.15 -12.72
N LEU A 60 5.53 5.32 -11.46
CA LEU A 60 6.93 5.11 -11.05
C LEU A 60 7.31 3.62 -11.11
N ALA A 61 6.44 2.72 -10.68
CA ALA A 61 6.65 1.28 -10.78
C ALA A 61 6.72 0.76 -12.23
N HIS A 62 6.25 1.54 -13.22
CA HIS A 62 6.32 1.18 -14.64
C HIS A 62 7.62 1.64 -15.32
N ILE A 63 8.43 2.50 -14.70
CA ILE A 63 9.67 3.02 -15.31
C ILE A 63 10.68 1.90 -15.54
N CYS A 64 11.00 1.11 -14.52
CA CYS A 64 11.87 -0.06 -14.66
C CYS A 64 11.61 -1.10 -13.56
N ARG A 65 12.22 -2.29 -13.71
CA ARG A 65 12.06 -3.40 -12.75
C ARG A 65 12.56 -3.05 -11.35
N ASN A 66 13.66 -2.29 -11.22
CA ASN A 66 14.21 -1.92 -9.92
C ASN A 66 13.25 -1.01 -9.14
N TRP A 67 12.67 -0.02 -9.82
CA TRP A 67 11.72 0.92 -9.20
C TRP A 67 10.47 0.18 -8.69
N ARG A 68 9.94 -0.74 -9.52
CA ARG A 68 8.85 -1.61 -9.11
C ARG A 68 9.20 -2.42 -7.86
N HIS A 69 10.39 -3.00 -7.81
CA HIS A 69 10.84 -3.82 -6.69
C HIS A 69 10.89 -2.99 -5.40
N VAL A 70 11.58 -1.85 -5.42
CA VAL A 70 11.73 -0.96 -4.26
C VAL A 70 10.38 -0.48 -3.73
N ILE A 71 9.48 -0.05 -4.63
CA ILE A 71 8.11 0.39 -4.26
C ILE A 71 7.34 -0.74 -3.56
N LEU A 72 7.34 -1.94 -4.14
CA LEU A 72 6.56 -3.07 -3.62
C LEU A 72 7.17 -3.70 -2.35
N GLN A 73 8.47 -3.57 -2.13
CA GLN A 73 9.14 -4.02 -0.91
C GLN A 73 9.03 -3.01 0.25
N SER A 74 8.68 -1.76 -0.04
CA SER A 74 8.61 -0.70 0.96
C SER A 74 7.21 -0.07 1.17
N PRO A 75 6.10 -0.84 1.27
CA PRO A 75 4.77 -0.25 1.42
C PRO A 75 4.65 0.70 2.62
N SER A 76 5.12 0.29 3.79
CA SER A 76 5.02 1.11 5.00
C SER A 76 5.86 2.39 4.92
N ALA A 77 7.09 2.30 4.39
CA ALA A 77 7.98 3.46 4.27
C ALA A 77 7.48 4.52 3.26
N LEU A 78 6.63 4.08 2.31
CA LEU A 78 6.05 4.92 1.27
C LEU A 78 4.55 5.19 1.49
N ASP A 79 4.01 4.82 2.66
CA ASP A 79 2.58 4.86 2.99
C ASP A 79 1.69 4.33 1.85
N LEU A 80 2.12 3.25 1.18
CA LEU A 80 1.38 2.63 0.08
C LEU A 80 0.22 1.82 0.63
N HIS A 81 -0.97 2.13 0.14
CA HIS A 81 -2.17 1.40 0.48
C HIS A 81 -3.19 1.44 -0.65
N LEU A 82 -4.09 0.47 -0.66
CA LEU A 82 -5.25 0.47 -1.55
C LEU A 82 -6.42 1.14 -0.85
N LEU A 83 -6.94 2.19 -1.47
CA LEU A 83 -8.09 2.92 -0.96
C LEU A 83 -9.39 2.28 -1.48
N CYS A 84 -10.15 1.68 -0.57
CA CYS A 84 -11.50 1.19 -0.81
C CYS A 84 -12.50 2.27 -0.40
N LYS A 85 -13.22 2.83 -1.37
CA LYS A 85 -14.24 3.86 -1.13
C LYS A 85 -15.41 3.72 -2.10
N SER A 86 -16.49 4.46 -1.85
CA SER A 86 -17.67 4.48 -2.71
C SER A 86 -17.31 4.78 -4.17
N GLY A 87 -17.96 4.05 -5.08
CA GLY A 87 -17.72 4.12 -6.53
C GLY A 87 -16.48 3.35 -7.03
N ILE A 88 -15.66 2.75 -6.16
CA ILE A 88 -14.55 1.88 -6.56
C ILE A 88 -14.96 0.42 -6.37
N PRO A 89 -15.02 -0.40 -7.44
CA PRO A 89 -15.36 -1.81 -7.33
C PRO A 89 -14.22 -2.56 -6.64
N VAL A 90 -14.40 -2.89 -5.36
CA VAL A 90 -13.33 -3.41 -4.49
C VAL A 90 -12.86 -4.77 -4.96
N ALA A 91 -13.78 -5.63 -5.41
CA ALA A 91 -13.40 -6.95 -5.95
C ALA A 91 -12.43 -6.81 -7.14
N ASN A 92 -12.69 -5.87 -8.04
CA ASN A 92 -11.82 -5.59 -9.18
C ASN A 92 -10.46 -5.02 -8.72
N LEU A 93 -10.48 -4.12 -7.74
CA LEU A 93 -9.27 -3.57 -7.13
C LEU A 93 -8.41 -4.68 -6.50
N LEU A 94 -8.99 -5.60 -5.74
CA LEU A 94 -8.24 -6.67 -5.08
C LEU A 94 -7.65 -7.68 -6.08
N ALA A 95 -8.32 -7.92 -7.21
CA ALA A 95 -7.84 -8.83 -8.25
C ALA A 95 -6.57 -8.32 -8.98
N HIS A 96 -6.39 -7.00 -9.08
CA HIS A 96 -5.32 -6.39 -9.88
C HIS A 96 -4.07 -6.01 -9.08
N PHE A 97 -4.10 -6.11 -7.76
CA PHE A 97 -3.04 -5.60 -6.90
C PHE A 97 -2.47 -6.67 -5.97
N PRO A 98 -1.17 -6.57 -5.63
CA PRO A 98 -0.53 -7.55 -4.75
C PRO A 98 -1.23 -7.67 -3.38
N PRO A 99 -1.32 -8.88 -2.81
CA PRO A 99 -1.94 -9.11 -1.51
C PRO A 99 -1.17 -8.46 -0.35
N LEU A 100 0.11 -8.11 -0.55
CA LEU A 100 0.95 -7.47 0.46
C LEU A 100 0.50 -6.05 0.79
N LEU A 101 -0.22 -5.37 -0.11
CA LEU A 101 -0.59 -3.97 0.08
C LEU A 101 -1.68 -3.83 1.15
N PRO A 102 -1.49 -2.96 2.15
CA PRO A 102 -2.51 -2.61 3.14
C PRO A 102 -3.78 -2.05 2.50
N LEU A 103 -4.92 -2.21 3.17
CA LEU A 103 -6.21 -1.66 2.76
C LEU A 103 -6.66 -0.55 3.70
N VAL A 104 -7.15 0.53 3.10
CA VAL A 104 -7.81 1.64 3.79
C VAL A 104 -9.26 1.67 3.35
N VAL A 105 -10.18 1.46 4.28
CA VAL A 105 -11.63 1.36 4.02
C VAL A 105 -12.31 2.65 4.46
N ILE A 106 -12.81 3.44 3.50
CA ILE A 106 -13.46 4.74 3.77
C ILE A 106 -14.79 4.81 3.05
N TYR A 107 -15.89 4.74 3.79
CA TYR A 107 -17.24 4.81 3.22
C TYR A 107 -18.15 5.76 4.00
N ARG A 108 -18.91 6.56 3.25
CA ARG A 108 -20.01 7.41 3.75
C ARG A 108 -21.31 6.93 3.13
N LEU A 109 -22.02 6.05 3.82
CA LEU A 109 -23.13 5.25 3.30
C LEU A 109 -24.53 5.83 3.58
N TRP A 110 -24.65 7.14 3.78
CA TRP A 110 -25.94 7.79 4.08
C TRP A 110 -26.93 7.76 2.90
N HIS A 111 -26.40 7.81 1.67
CA HIS A 111 -27.17 7.90 0.43
C HIS A 111 -26.60 7.00 -0.67
N THR A 112 -25.89 5.94 -0.29
CA THR A 112 -25.13 5.11 -1.23
C THR A 112 -25.93 3.96 -1.79
N SER A 113 -25.42 3.41 -2.88
CA SER A 113 -26.00 2.22 -3.50
C SER A 113 -25.80 0.97 -2.63
N PHE A 114 -26.62 -0.05 -2.90
CA PHE A 114 -26.40 -1.40 -2.36
C PHE A 114 -24.98 -1.91 -2.68
N THR A 115 -24.48 -1.62 -3.88
CA THR A 115 -23.14 -2.00 -4.35
C THR A 115 -22.03 -1.46 -3.45
N ASP A 116 -22.11 -0.20 -3.02
CA ASP A 116 -21.09 0.39 -2.13
C ASP A 116 -21.01 -0.33 -0.78
N THR A 117 -22.16 -0.79 -0.27
CA THR A 117 -22.23 -1.58 0.97
C THR A 117 -21.60 -2.96 0.78
N GLU A 118 -21.85 -3.63 -0.34
CA GLU A 118 -21.20 -4.90 -0.67
C GLU A 118 -19.69 -4.75 -0.84
N ASP A 119 -19.25 -3.69 -1.52
CA ASP A 119 -17.82 -3.40 -1.70
C ASP A 119 -17.12 -3.16 -0.35
N ALA A 120 -17.77 -2.42 0.57
CA ALA A 120 -17.27 -2.25 1.93
C ALA A 120 -17.18 -3.59 2.68
N LEU A 121 -18.19 -4.47 2.55
CA LEU A 121 -18.15 -5.81 3.14
C LEU A 121 -17.02 -6.67 2.56
N VAL A 122 -16.79 -6.62 1.25
CA VAL A 122 -15.68 -7.31 0.58
C VAL A 122 -14.34 -6.82 1.13
N ALA A 123 -14.18 -5.50 1.30
CA ALA A 123 -12.96 -4.92 1.87
C ALA A 123 -12.74 -5.35 3.32
N LEU A 124 -13.76 -5.28 4.18
CA LEU A 124 -13.66 -5.64 5.60
C LEU A 124 -13.35 -7.12 5.83
N ARG A 125 -13.80 -8.01 4.93
CA ARG A 125 -13.45 -9.45 4.96
C ARG A 125 -11.96 -9.71 4.76
N GLN A 126 -11.20 -8.74 4.23
CA GLN A 126 -9.74 -8.81 4.10
C GLN A 126 -9.03 -8.36 5.39
N SER A 127 -9.53 -8.76 6.57
CA SER A 127 -9.17 -8.18 7.88
C SER A 127 -7.66 -8.16 8.16
N HIS A 128 -6.90 -9.13 7.66
CA HIS A 128 -5.44 -9.22 7.78
C HIS A 128 -4.67 -8.11 7.03
N ARG A 129 -5.31 -7.42 6.08
CA ARG A 129 -4.73 -6.33 5.28
C ARG A 129 -5.25 -4.96 5.69
N VAL A 130 -6.42 -4.89 6.30
CA VAL A 130 -7.08 -3.64 6.66
C VAL A 130 -6.28 -2.95 7.76
N CYS A 131 -5.74 -1.77 7.45
CA CYS A 131 -4.97 -0.95 8.39
C CYS A 131 -5.74 0.28 8.88
N ARG A 132 -6.76 0.74 8.14
CA ARG A 132 -7.60 1.87 8.55
C ARG A 132 -9.05 1.64 8.12
N VAL A 133 -9.98 1.97 9.00
CA VAL A 133 -11.43 1.90 8.76
C VAL A 133 -12.07 3.21 9.17
N ASN A 134 -12.82 3.83 8.26
CA ASN A 134 -13.65 5.01 8.50
C ASN A 134 -15.02 4.79 7.85
N LEU A 135 -16.01 4.44 8.68
CA LEU A 135 -17.36 4.12 8.25
C LEU A 135 -18.33 5.12 8.87
N GLN A 136 -19.13 5.73 8.01
CA GLN A 136 -20.25 6.57 8.41
C GLN A 136 -21.51 6.04 7.74
N ALA A 137 -22.46 5.52 8.51
CA ALA A 137 -23.64 4.85 7.95
C ALA A 137 -24.82 4.85 8.94
N PRO A 138 -26.07 4.73 8.46
CA PRO A 138 -27.22 4.43 9.30
C PRO A 138 -26.99 3.16 10.15
N SER A 139 -27.63 3.08 11.32
CA SER A 139 -27.41 1.97 12.26
C SER A 139 -27.62 0.60 11.63
N SER A 140 -28.63 0.43 10.78
CA SER A 140 -28.91 -0.84 10.09
C SER A 140 -27.77 -1.32 9.18
N ILE A 141 -27.15 -0.41 8.42
CA ILE A 141 -26.00 -0.72 7.56
C ILE A 141 -24.76 -0.96 8.41
N LEU A 142 -24.54 -0.11 9.43
CA LEU A 142 -23.37 -0.24 10.29
C LEU A 142 -23.40 -1.56 11.07
N HIS A 143 -24.56 -2.00 11.56
CA HIS A 143 -24.75 -3.32 12.16
C HIS A 143 -24.27 -4.46 11.23
N ARG A 144 -24.65 -4.39 9.94
CA ARG A 144 -24.22 -5.38 8.94
C ARG A 144 -22.70 -5.37 8.72
N LEU A 145 -22.09 -4.19 8.68
CA LEU A 145 -20.63 -4.03 8.54
C LEU A 145 -19.89 -4.53 9.79
N LEU A 146 -20.43 -4.27 10.99
CA LEU A 146 -19.90 -4.79 12.24
C LEU A 146 -19.89 -6.32 12.25
N THR A 147 -20.92 -6.99 11.72
CA THR A 147 -20.90 -8.46 11.57
C THR A 147 -19.71 -8.94 10.74
N ALA A 148 -19.31 -8.21 9.69
CA ALA A 148 -18.12 -8.54 8.90
C ALA A 148 -16.80 -8.27 9.65
N MET A 149 -16.85 -7.47 10.72
CA MET A 149 -15.72 -7.19 11.61
C MET A 149 -15.63 -8.15 12.81
N ASP A 150 -16.45 -9.22 12.88
CA ASP A 150 -16.35 -10.26 13.92
C ASP A 150 -15.16 -11.22 13.70
N ALA A 151 -13.97 -10.65 13.51
CA ALA A 151 -12.70 -11.32 13.30
C ALA A 151 -11.53 -10.44 13.79
N PRO A 152 -10.32 -11.00 13.94
CA PRO A 152 -9.13 -10.21 14.22
C PRO A 152 -8.69 -9.32 13.05
N PHE A 153 -8.22 -8.13 13.38
CA PHE A 153 -7.65 -7.11 12.50
C PHE A 153 -6.21 -6.77 12.95
N PRO A 154 -5.23 -7.64 12.63
CA PRO A 154 -3.88 -7.54 13.18
C PRO A 154 -3.11 -6.26 12.78
N LYS A 155 -3.47 -5.62 11.67
CA LYS A 155 -2.81 -4.42 11.14
C LYS A 155 -3.61 -3.14 11.33
N LEU A 156 -4.78 -3.20 11.96
CA LEU A 156 -5.69 -2.05 12.06
C LEU A 156 -5.18 -1.05 13.09
N GLU A 157 -4.75 0.10 12.60
CA GLU A 157 -4.19 1.22 13.37
C GLU A 157 -5.27 2.26 13.72
N ASN A 158 -6.22 2.49 12.81
CA ASN A 158 -7.24 3.53 12.94
C ASN A 158 -8.64 2.98 12.70
N LEU A 159 -9.52 3.12 13.70
CA LEU A 159 -10.93 2.78 13.59
C LEU A 159 -11.80 4.00 13.87
N THR A 160 -12.66 4.35 12.92
CA THR A 160 -13.69 5.38 13.06
C THR A 160 -15.04 4.81 12.61
N LEU A 161 -16.00 4.76 13.51
CA LEU A 161 -17.37 4.28 13.26
C LEU A 161 -18.36 5.35 13.72
N LEU A 162 -19.12 5.93 12.79
CA LEU A 162 -20.09 6.98 13.09
C LEU A 162 -21.50 6.59 12.62
N SER A 163 -22.42 6.50 13.58
CA SER A 163 -23.86 6.44 13.34
C SER A 163 -24.51 7.78 13.72
N LYS A 164 -25.45 8.25 12.89
CA LYS A 164 -26.21 9.50 13.09
C LYS A 164 -27.65 9.23 13.55
N THR A 165 -28.10 7.98 13.47
CA THR A 165 -29.48 7.64 13.75
C THR A 165 -29.76 7.77 15.25
N THR A 166 -30.84 8.47 15.59
CA THR A 166 -31.38 8.58 16.95
C THR A 166 -32.13 7.32 17.39
N GLU A 167 -32.19 6.30 16.53
CA GLU A 167 -32.84 5.04 16.83
C GLU A 167 -32.05 4.29 17.91
N ASP A 168 -32.76 3.80 18.93
CA ASP A 168 -32.25 3.08 20.11
C ASP A 168 -31.55 1.74 19.82
N THR A 169 -31.15 1.49 18.56
CA THR A 169 -30.35 0.33 18.22
C THR A 169 -28.94 0.52 18.77
N SER A 170 -28.71 -0.05 19.95
CA SER A 170 -27.38 -0.18 20.53
C SER A 170 -26.49 -0.99 19.60
N LEU A 171 -25.72 -0.30 18.76
CA LEU A 171 -24.65 -0.93 18.01
C LEU A 171 -23.54 -1.28 18.97
N ILE A 172 -23.06 -2.52 18.92
CA ILE A 172 -21.99 -3.00 19.79
C ILE A 172 -20.90 -3.57 18.91
N LEU A 173 -19.65 -3.21 19.19
CA LEU A 173 -18.50 -3.82 18.53
C LEU A 173 -18.51 -5.36 18.76
N PRO A 174 -18.24 -6.17 17.73
CA PRO A 174 -18.27 -7.62 17.84
C PRO A 174 -17.31 -8.16 18.90
N ARG A 175 -17.71 -9.25 19.56
CA ARG A 175 -16.91 -9.83 20.66
C ARG A 175 -15.57 -10.42 20.21
N LYS A 176 -15.44 -10.82 18.93
CA LYS A 176 -14.19 -11.35 18.37
C LYS A 176 -13.33 -10.28 17.70
N PHE A 177 -13.77 -9.02 17.69
CA PHE A 177 -12.98 -7.93 17.17
C PHE A 177 -11.72 -7.76 18.03
N LEU A 178 -10.55 -7.93 17.41
CA LEU A 178 -9.24 -7.79 18.06
C LEU A 178 -8.31 -6.99 17.15
N ALA A 179 -7.79 -5.87 17.62
CA ALA A 179 -6.91 -5.01 16.84
C ALA A 179 -5.68 -4.60 17.68
N PRO A 180 -4.64 -5.44 17.77
CA PRO A 180 -3.51 -5.22 18.68
C PRO A 180 -2.66 -3.99 18.33
N THR A 181 -2.76 -3.50 17.09
CA THR A 181 -2.03 -2.33 16.58
C THR A 181 -2.87 -1.05 16.58
N LEU A 182 -4.09 -1.09 17.13
CA LEU A 182 -5.02 0.03 17.10
C LEU A 182 -4.53 1.16 18.01
N SER A 183 -4.20 2.30 17.41
CA SER A 183 -3.71 3.50 18.10
C SER A 183 -4.75 4.63 18.14
N LYS A 184 -5.77 4.57 17.29
CA LYS A 184 -6.87 5.55 17.24
C LYS A 184 -8.23 4.87 17.16
N LEU A 185 -9.11 5.22 18.09
CA LEU A 185 -10.49 4.73 18.15
C LEU A 185 -11.48 5.89 18.32
N ILE A 186 -12.37 6.04 17.34
CA ILE A 186 -13.47 7.02 17.37
C ILE A 186 -14.77 6.26 17.14
N LEU A 187 -15.65 6.30 18.13
CA LEU A 187 -16.97 5.71 18.07
C LEU A 187 -18.00 6.80 18.31
N GLN A 188 -19.06 6.83 17.49
CA GLN A 188 -20.21 7.69 17.71
C GLN A 188 -21.47 6.87 17.43
N GLY A 189 -22.31 6.68 18.44
CA GLY A 189 -23.48 5.79 18.35
C GLY A 189 -23.12 4.29 18.27
N VAL A 190 -21.91 3.91 18.70
CA VAL A 190 -21.45 2.51 18.79
C VAL A 190 -20.83 2.28 20.16
N ALA A 191 -21.34 1.30 20.90
CA ALA A 191 -20.86 0.91 22.21
C ALA A 191 -19.75 -0.16 22.12
N LEU A 192 -18.92 -0.19 23.16
CA LEU A 192 -17.94 -1.26 23.37
C LEU A 192 -18.63 -2.46 24.07
N PRO A 193 -18.31 -3.72 23.71
CA PRO A 193 -18.78 -4.91 24.42
C PRO A 193 -18.34 -4.90 25.89
N THR A 194 -19.29 -5.09 26.80
CA THR A 194 -19.10 -5.04 28.26
C THR A 194 -18.35 -6.24 28.83
N THR A 195 -18.41 -7.39 28.15
CA THR A 195 -18.05 -8.71 28.71
C THR A 195 -16.57 -9.11 28.56
N ARG A 196 -15.77 -8.30 27.88
CA ARG A 196 -14.30 -8.46 27.80
C ARG A 196 -13.71 -7.06 27.73
N PRO A 197 -12.62 -6.76 28.46
CA PRO A 197 -11.84 -5.60 28.07
C PRO A 197 -11.35 -5.89 26.64
N LEU A 198 -11.94 -5.23 25.65
CA LEU A 198 -11.30 -5.03 24.34
C LEU A 198 -9.86 -4.52 24.49
N LEU A 199 -9.58 -3.97 25.67
CA LEU A 199 -8.33 -3.48 26.19
C LEU A 199 -7.50 -4.58 26.88
N THR A 200 -7.27 -5.74 26.27
CA THR A 200 -5.89 -6.29 26.34
C THR A 200 -5.02 -5.50 25.36
N PHE A 201 -5.09 -4.18 25.43
CA PHE A 201 -4.14 -3.31 24.81
C PHE A 201 -2.86 -3.48 25.62
N THR A 202 -1.94 -4.29 25.10
CA THR A 202 -0.52 -4.04 25.35
C THR A 202 -0.06 -2.77 24.61
N ALA A 203 -0.97 -2.07 23.92
CA ALA A 203 -0.69 -0.80 23.26
C ALA A 203 -0.41 0.26 24.31
N ILE A 204 0.88 0.51 24.50
CA ILE A 204 1.45 1.67 25.17
C ILE A 204 1.03 2.98 24.44
N ASP A 205 0.38 2.88 23.25
CA ASP A 205 0.19 3.97 22.29
C ASP A 205 -1.28 4.23 21.86
N LEU A 206 -2.31 3.94 22.66
CA LEU A 206 -3.66 4.41 22.34
C LEU A 206 -3.74 5.93 22.55
N VAL A 207 -3.66 6.71 21.47
CA VAL A 207 -3.50 8.17 21.53
C VAL A 207 -4.83 8.91 21.66
N ILE A 208 -5.92 8.38 21.09
CA ILE A 208 -7.21 9.07 21.05
C ILE A 208 -8.36 8.07 21.23
N LEU A 209 -9.17 8.32 22.26
CA LEU A 209 -10.47 7.69 22.48
C LEU A 209 -11.54 8.78 22.49
N THR A 210 -12.53 8.67 21.60
CA THR A 210 -13.74 9.50 21.62
C THR A 210 -14.93 8.55 21.54
N LEU A 211 -15.82 8.65 22.53
CA LEU A 211 -17.03 7.85 22.71
C LEU A 211 -18.27 8.72 22.53
#